data_AF-A0A7R9TPB5-F1
#
_entry.id   AF-A0A7R9TPB5-F1
#
_cell.length_a   1.000
_cell.length_b   1.000
_cell.length_c   1.000
_cell.angle_alpha   90.00
_cell.angle_beta   90.00
_cell.angle_gamma   90.00
#
_symmetry.space_group_name_H-M   'P 1'
#
loop_
_entity.id
_entity.type
_entity.pdbx_description
1 polymer ?
#
loop_
_entity_poly.entity_id
_entity_poly.type
_entity_poly.pdbx_seq_one_letter_code
_entity_poly.pdbx_strand_id
1 'polypeptide(L)'
;TTMGIAHVDVSPPGVVGVVGDGSDPVVLLRADMDALPLHEQSDIPLADRSQTPGVMHACGHDGHVAMLLGAARALARMRDERALPPGTIRFVFQPAEEGAGGAKKMLRDGLLAMTPPTSVAFALHAWPYPETPSGTIGTRPGTIMAGSAAFEITTTARTAADAVACGAAVVVETQSVVARRADPLASALVTVTAFESSGGEGEG
;
A
#
# COMPACT_ATOMS: atom_id res chain seq x y z
N THR A 1 -13.37 3.29 21.79
CA THR A 1 -12.09 4.02 21.65
C THR A 1 -12.17 5.34 22.39
N THR A 2 -11.05 6.03 22.61
CA THR A 2 -11.00 7.41 23.19
C THR A 2 -11.81 8.44 22.38
N MET A 3 -12.12 8.14 21.11
CA MET A 3 -12.92 8.98 20.22
C MET A 3 -14.42 8.65 20.20
N GLY A 4 -14.90 7.69 21.00
CA GLY A 4 -16.33 7.30 20.96
C GLY A 4 -16.77 6.69 19.63
N ILE A 5 -15.85 6.01 18.94
CA ILE A 5 -16.09 5.34 17.66
C ILE A 5 -16.13 3.82 17.90
N ALA A 6 -17.18 3.18 17.41
CA ALA A 6 -17.27 1.73 17.36
C ALA A 6 -16.31 1.20 16.29
N HIS A 7 -15.62 0.10 16.57
CA HIS A 7 -14.68 -0.51 15.63
C HIS A 7 -14.70 -2.02 15.77
N VAL A 8 -14.29 -2.69 14.70
CA VAL A 8 -14.06 -4.14 14.65
C VAL A 8 -12.74 -4.40 13.94
N ASP A 9 -12.03 -5.43 14.38
CA ASP A 9 -10.82 -5.88 13.68
C ASP A 9 -11.22 -6.69 12.44
N VAL A 10 -10.55 -6.45 11.32
CA VAL A 10 -10.74 -7.17 10.06
C VAL A 10 -9.36 -7.45 9.50
N SER A 11 -8.98 -8.73 9.44
CA SER A 11 -7.59 -9.14 9.21
C SER A 11 -6.58 -8.45 10.16
N PRO A 12 -6.62 -8.70 11.49
CA PRO A 12 -5.67 -8.11 12.44
C PRO A 12 -4.22 -8.10 11.90
N PRO A 13 -3.53 -6.95 11.92
CA PRO A 13 -3.85 -5.72 12.65
C PRO A 13 -4.80 -4.73 11.93
N GLY A 14 -5.46 -5.12 10.83
CA GLY A 14 -6.45 -4.27 10.15
C GLY A 14 -7.70 -3.99 11.00
N VAL A 15 -8.21 -2.76 10.92
CA VAL A 15 -9.32 -2.26 11.75
C VAL A 15 -10.32 -1.48 10.90
N VAL A 16 -11.61 -1.63 11.20
CA VAL A 16 -12.69 -0.82 10.60
C VAL A 16 -13.44 -0.06 11.70
N GLY A 17 -13.32 1.26 11.71
CA GLY A 17 -14.14 2.15 12.53
C GLY A 17 -15.44 2.53 11.83
N VAL A 18 -16.53 2.74 12.58
CA VAL A 18 -17.86 3.08 12.05
C VAL A 18 -18.46 4.28 12.77
N VAL A 19 -18.93 5.26 12.00
CA VAL A 19 -19.69 6.44 12.45
C VAL A 19 -20.90 6.61 11.53
N GLY A 20 -22.06 7.00 12.06
CA GLY A 20 -23.29 7.18 11.30
C GLY A 20 -24.50 6.62 12.05
N ASP A 21 -25.60 6.46 11.33
CA ASP A 21 -26.85 5.87 11.84
C ASP A 21 -27.03 4.38 11.44
N GLY A 22 -26.13 3.83 10.63
CA GLY A 22 -26.19 2.46 10.13
C GLY A 22 -27.02 2.29 8.86
N SER A 23 -27.51 3.37 8.26
CA SER A 23 -28.23 3.38 6.99
C SER A 23 -27.33 3.62 5.77
N ASP A 24 -27.91 3.48 4.58
CA ASP A 24 -27.31 3.88 3.31
C ASP A 24 -27.42 5.40 3.06
N PRO A 25 -26.47 6.03 2.34
CA PRO A 25 -25.32 5.41 1.69
C PRO A 25 -24.18 5.14 2.68
N VAL A 26 -23.36 4.14 2.36
CA VAL A 26 -22.11 3.86 3.08
C VAL A 26 -20.92 4.42 2.30
N VAL A 27 -20.21 5.37 2.91
CA VAL A 27 -18.93 5.91 2.43
C VAL A 27 -17.78 5.21 3.14
N LEU A 28 -16.87 4.60 2.38
CA LEU A 28 -15.64 4.00 2.90
C LEU A 28 -14.47 4.96 2.67
N LEU A 29 -13.72 5.25 3.74
CA LEU A 29 -12.50 6.05 3.72
C LEU A 29 -11.34 5.16 4.16
N ARG A 30 -10.32 4.99 3.31
CA ARG A 30 -9.22 4.04 3.53
C ARG A 30 -7.87 4.74 3.72
N ALA A 31 -7.10 4.25 4.68
CA ALA A 31 -5.67 4.51 4.85
C ALA A 31 -4.94 3.17 5.00
N ASP A 32 -3.76 3.07 4.40
CA ASP A 32 -2.74 2.05 4.66
C ASP A 32 -1.98 2.36 5.97
N MET A 33 -1.25 1.38 6.51
CA MET A 33 -0.65 1.46 7.86
C MET A 33 0.78 0.92 7.97
N ASP A 34 1.27 0.19 6.97
CA ASP A 34 2.57 -0.48 7.06
C ASP A 34 3.75 0.46 6.79
N ALA A 35 4.91 0.06 7.27
CA ALA A 35 6.19 0.73 7.07
C ALA A 35 7.12 -0.15 6.24
N LEU A 36 8.17 0.44 5.68
CA LEU A 36 9.16 -0.25 4.86
C LEU A 36 10.38 -0.67 5.68
N PRO A 37 11.05 -1.79 5.32
CA PRO A 37 12.26 -2.28 5.97
C PRO A 37 13.50 -1.49 5.52
N LEU A 38 13.56 -0.20 5.85
CA LEU A 38 14.68 0.69 5.55
C LEU A 38 15.04 1.57 6.74
N HIS A 39 16.34 1.91 6.86
CA HIS A 39 16.82 2.78 7.91
C HIS A 39 16.52 4.26 7.60
N GLU A 40 15.93 4.97 8.55
CA GLU A 40 15.54 6.37 8.35
C GLU A 40 16.74 7.32 8.31
N GLN A 41 16.93 7.97 7.16
CA GLN A 41 18.00 8.94 6.90
C GLN A 41 17.46 10.38 6.66
N SER A 42 16.27 10.68 7.17
CA SER A 42 15.68 12.02 7.15
C SER A 42 16.56 13.06 7.86
N ASP A 43 16.26 14.34 7.69
CA ASP A 43 16.92 15.47 8.37
C ASP A 43 16.13 16.01 9.57
N ILE A 44 14.96 15.42 9.87
CA ILE A 44 14.08 15.80 11.00
C ILE A 44 14.73 15.49 12.37
N PRO A 45 14.26 16.09 13.48
CA PRO A 45 14.79 15.83 14.82
C PRO A 45 14.75 14.34 15.18
N LEU A 46 15.78 13.84 15.85
CA LEU A 46 15.91 12.41 16.20
C LEU A 46 14.71 11.86 17.03
N ALA A 47 14.03 12.73 17.79
CA ALA A 47 12.85 12.36 18.57
C ALA A 47 11.61 12.05 17.70
N ASP A 48 11.54 12.63 16.49
CA ASP A 48 10.43 12.51 15.55
C ASP A 48 10.67 11.41 14.49
N ARG A 49 11.88 10.83 14.45
CA ARG A 49 12.23 9.70 13.58
C ARG A 49 11.69 8.39 14.13
N SER A 50 11.65 7.37 13.27
CA SER A 50 11.40 5.99 13.64
C SER A 50 12.33 5.52 14.77
N GLN A 51 11.70 5.13 15.88
CA GLN A 51 12.37 4.52 17.04
C GLN A 51 12.59 3.01 16.85
N THR A 52 12.14 2.44 15.74
CA THR A 52 12.32 1.03 15.37
C THR A 52 13.49 0.90 14.39
N PRO A 53 14.63 0.31 14.79
CA PRO A 53 15.80 0.22 13.93
C PRO A 53 15.50 -0.52 12.61
N GLY A 54 15.84 0.12 11.49
CA GLY A 54 15.67 -0.46 10.15
C GLY A 54 14.24 -0.45 9.62
N VAL A 55 13.34 0.36 10.20
CA VAL A 55 11.97 0.56 9.73
C VAL A 55 11.68 2.06 9.55
N MET A 56 10.99 2.46 8.48
CA MET A 56 10.57 3.85 8.22
C MET A 56 9.26 3.89 7.42
N HIS A 57 8.38 4.87 7.70
CA HIS A 57 7.21 5.19 6.85
C HIS A 57 7.60 6.03 5.62
N ALA A 58 8.51 5.54 4.78
CA ALA A 58 8.99 6.30 3.62
C ALA A 58 7.93 6.52 2.52
N CYS A 59 6.78 5.83 2.60
CA CYS A 59 5.63 6.01 1.69
C CYS A 59 4.54 6.96 2.26
N GLY A 60 4.69 7.46 3.49
CA GLY A 60 3.75 8.41 4.11
C GLY A 60 2.48 7.80 4.73
N HIS A 61 2.45 6.48 4.94
CA HIS A 61 1.31 5.76 5.53
C HIS A 61 0.97 6.25 6.96
N ASP A 62 1.96 6.68 7.73
CA ASP A 62 1.78 7.40 9.00
C ASP A 62 0.93 8.67 8.83
N GLY A 63 1.23 9.47 7.81
CA GLY A 63 0.43 10.61 7.38
C GLY A 63 -0.98 10.22 6.95
N HIS A 64 -1.14 9.11 6.22
CA HIS A 64 -2.46 8.62 5.80
C HIS A 64 -3.33 8.21 7.00
N VAL A 65 -2.75 7.47 7.96
CA VAL A 65 -3.39 7.13 9.24
C VAL A 65 -3.75 8.39 10.03
N ALA A 66 -2.84 9.34 10.17
CA ALA A 66 -3.07 10.59 10.90
C ALA A 66 -4.22 11.41 10.29
N MET A 67 -4.25 11.53 8.95
CA MET A 67 -5.36 12.19 8.23
C MET A 67 -6.69 11.48 8.45
N LEU A 68 -6.72 10.13 8.36
CA LEU A 68 -7.95 9.37 8.52
C LEU A 68 -8.47 9.39 9.98
N LEU A 69 -7.59 9.35 10.97
CA LEU A 69 -7.94 9.55 12.39
C LEU A 69 -8.48 10.96 12.65
N GLY A 70 -7.90 11.98 12.00
CA GLY A 70 -8.39 13.36 12.03
C GLY A 70 -9.82 13.48 11.47
N ALA A 71 -10.06 12.90 10.30
CA ALA A 71 -11.38 12.83 9.68
C ALA A 71 -12.38 12.07 10.57
N ALA A 72 -12.00 10.91 11.11
CA ALA A 72 -12.83 10.11 12.00
C ALA A 72 -13.25 10.90 13.26
N ARG A 73 -12.32 11.63 13.87
CA ARG A 73 -12.59 12.51 15.02
C ARG A 73 -13.53 13.66 14.69
N ALA A 74 -13.39 14.28 13.52
CA ALA A 74 -14.26 15.36 13.08
C ALA A 74 -15.70 14.86 12.78
N LEU A 75 -15.83 13.75 12.05
CA LEU A 75 -17.11 13.17 11.68
C LEU A 75 -17.86 12.57 12.89
N ALA A 76 -17.13 12.01 13.87
CA ALA A 76 -17.72 11.60 15.15
C ALA A 76 -18.29 12.78 15.94
N ARG A 77 -17.63 13.95 15.94
CA ARG A 77 -18.17 15.18 16.54
C ARG A 77 -19.43 15.64 15.82
N MET A 78 -19.43 15.65 14.49
CA MET A 78 -20.62 16.00 13.71
C MET A 78 -21.81 15.07 14.02
N ARG A 79 -21.57 13.76 14.24
CA ARG A 79 -22.61 12.82 14.71
C ARG A 79 -23.16 13.25 16.07
N ASP A 80 -22.28 13.54 17.03
CA ASP A 80 -22.66 13.89 18.41
C ASP A 80 -23.41 15.24 18.47
N GLU A 81 -23.04 16.17 17.59
CA GLU A 81 -23.69 17.48 17.38
C GLU A 81 -24.97 17.40 16.52
N ARG A 82 -25.33 16.20 16.01
CA ARG A 82 -26.45 15.95 15.07
C ARG A 82 -26.35 16.74 13.75
N ALA A 83 -25.13 17.10 13.36
CA ALA A 83 -24.79 17.78 12.11
C ALA A 83 -24.30 16.83 11.00
N LEU A 84 -24.05 15.55 11.31
CA LEU A 84 -23.71 14.55 10.31
C LEU A 84 -24.98 14.17 9.50
N PRO A 85 -24.93 14.16 8.16
CA PRO A 85 -26.03 13.66 7.33
C PRO A 85 -26.36 12.19 7.60
N PRO A 86 -27.60 11.73 7.29
CA PRO A 86 -27.95 10.31 7.34
C PRO A 86 -27.03 9.44 6.49
N GLY A 87 -26.81 8.21 6.95
CA GLY A 87 -25.92 7.24 6.32
C GLY A 87 -24.77 6.78 7.24
N THR A 88 -23.80 6.10 6.64
CA THR A 88 -22.71 5.43 7.36
C THR A 88 -21.34 5.75 6.78
N ILE A 89 -20.35 5.94 7.64
CA ILE A 89 -18.94 6.14 7.27
C ILE A 89 -18.09 5.04 7.89
N ARG A 90 -17.34 4.32 7.04
CA ARG A 90 -16.38 3.27 7.42
C ARG A 90 -14.96 3.78 7.27
N PHE A 91 -14.21 3.85 8.37
CA PHE A 91 -12.80 4.21 8.40
C PHE A 91 -11.98 2.91 8.37
N VAL A 92 -11.40 2.58 7.23
CA VAL A 92 -10.65 1.33 7.02
C VAL A 92 -9.16 1.62 7.15
N PHE A 93 -8.57 1.06 8.19
CA PHE A 93 -7.15 1.08 8.45
C PHE A 93 -6.57 -0.27 8.00
N GLN A 94 -5.83 -0.24 6.88
CA GLN A 94 -5.40 -1.42 6.14
C GLN A 94 -3.90 -1.70 6.36
N PRO A 95 -3.50 -2.90 6.78
CA PRO A 95 -2.09 -3.26 6.82
C PRO A 95 -1.60 -3.72 5.43
N ALA A 96 -0.31 -4.02 5.32
CA ALA A 96 0.28 -4.83 4.26
C ALA A 96 -0.05 -4.35 2.83
N GLU A 97 0.04 -3.04 2.60
CA GLU A 97 -0.05 -2.42 1.28
C GLU A 97 1.16 -2.79 0.40
N GLU A 98 2.37 -2.73 0.97
CA GLU A 98 3.70 -2.75 0.31
C GLU A 98 4.08 -4.12 -0.31
N GLY A 99 3.14 -4.80 -0.96
CA GLY A 99 3.29 -6.09 -1.66
C GLY A 99 2.69 -7.29 -0.94
N ALA A 100 2.44 -7.22 0.38
CA ALA A 100 1.91 -8.35 1.15
C ALA A 100 0.38 -8.57 1.02
N GLY A 101 -0.33 -7.68 0.32
CA GLY A 101 -1.70 -7.92 -0.16
C GLY A 101 -2.80 -7.77 0.89
N GLY A 102 -2.62 -6.91 1.90
CA GLY A 102 -3.54 -6.73 3.02
C GLY A 102 -4.97 -6.33 2.60
N ALA A 103 -5.13 -5.50 1.56
CA ALA A 103 -6.45 -5.22 0.98
C ALA A 103 -7.19 -6.51 0.59
N LYS A 104 -6.53 -7.40 -0.16
CA LYS A 104 -7.09 -8.70 -0.61
C LYS A 104 -7.45 -9.60 0.58
N LYS A 105 -6.72 -9.50 1.70
CA LYS A 105 -7.02 -10.20 2.94
C LYS A 105 -8.25 -9.62 3.64
N MET A 106 -8.33 -8.31 3.84
CA MET A 106 -9.48 -7.65 4.49
C MET A 106 -10.79 -7.87 3.73
N LEU A 107 -10.75 -7.82 2.40
CA LEU A 107 -11.92 -8.09 1.55
C LEU A 107 -12.45 -9.53 1.74
N ARG A 108 -11.56 -10.51 1.94
CA ARG A 108 -11.91 -11.91 2.23
C ARG A 108 -12.38 -12.12 3.66
N ASP A 109 -11.74 -11.47 4.62
CA ASP A 109 -12.04 -11.59 6.05
C ASP A 109 -13.27 -10.77 6.48
N GLY A 110 -14.09 -10.31 5.53
CA GLY A 110 -15.44 -9.81 5.78
C GLY A 110 -15.70 -8.34 5.45
N LEU A 111 -14.71 -7.55 5.00
CA LEU A 111 -14.91 -6.11 4.70
C LEU A 111 -16.01 -5.89 3.63
N LEU A 112 -16.11 -6.75 2.62
CA LEU A 112 -17.18 -6.69 1.60
C LEU A 112 -18.52 -7.23 2.09
N ALA A 113 -18.53 -8.05 3.14
CA ALA A 113 -19.74 -8.66 3.70
C ALA A 113 -20.43 -7.78 4.76
N MET A 114 -19.83 -6.64 5.13
CA MET A 114 -20.42 -5.69 6.07
C MET A 114 -21.70 -5.07 5.51
N THR A 115 -22.77 -5.07 6.31
CA THR A 115 -24.06 -4.45 5.99
C THR A 115 -24.18 -3.05 6.65
N PRO A 116 -24.78 -2.05 5.97
CA PRO A 116 -25.19 -2.03 4.56
C PRO A 116 -23.98 -2.13 3.59
N PRO A 117 -24.15 -2.50 2.32
CA PRO A 117 -23.03 -2.62 1.39
C PRO A 117 -22.33 -1.26 1.17
N THR A 118 -21.01 -1.28 0.98
CA THR A 118 -20.25 -0.05 0.68
C THR A 118 -20.71 0.56 -0.66
N SER A 119 -21.25 1.79 -0.61
CA SER A 119 -21.78 2.48 -1.80
C SER A 119 -20.68 3.18 -2.61
N VAL A 120 -19.68 3.75 -1.92
CA VAL A 120 -18.51 4.42 -2.52
C VAL A 120 -17.30 4.28 -1.61
N ALA A 121 -16.11 4.22 -2.20
CA ALA A 121 -14.84 4.18 -1.47
C ALA A 121 -13.88 5.27 -1.95
N PHE A 122 -13.17 5.89 -1.01
CA PHE A 122 -12.13 6.88 -1.26
C PHE A 122 -10.86 6.50 -0.48
N ALA A 123 -9.72 6.78 -1.10
CA ALA A 123 -8.40 6.72 -0.50
C ALA A 123 -7.59 7.93 -1.01
N LEU A 124 -6.57 8.33 -0.26
CA LEU A 124 -5.62 9.37 -0.64
C LEU A 124 -4.20 8.83 -0.47
N HIS A 125 -3.27 9.34 -1.26
CA HIS A 125 -1.84 9.09 -1.12
C HIS A 125 -1.11 10.44 -1.12
N ALA A 126 -0.21 10.65 -0.17
CA ALA A 126 0.72 11.78 -0.20
C ALA A 126 1.67 11.55 -1.38
N TRP A 127 1.69 12.49 -2.33
CA TRP A 127 2.48 12.35 -3.57
C TRP A 127 3.69 13.29 -3.49
N PRO A 128 4.92 12.80 -3.21
CA PRO A 128 6.07 13.63 -2.84
C PRO A 128 6.78 14.30 -4.05
N TYR A 129 6.06 14.48 -5.15
CA TYR A 129 6.62 14.91 -6.43
C TYR A 129 6.44 16.43 -6.64
N PRO A 130 7.48 17.18 -7.07
CA PRO A 130 7.41 18.64 -7.23
C PRO A 130 6.28 19.14 -8.15
N GLU A 131 5.87 18.32 -9.11
CA GLU A 131 4.77 18.60 -10.05
C GLU A 131 3.39 18.60 -9.36
N THR A 132 3.29 18.07 -8.15
CA THR A 132 2.08 18.06 -7.31
C THR A 132 2.38 18.78 -5.98
N PRO A 133 2.52 20.12 -5.98
CA PRO A 133 2.87 20.87 -4.78
C PRO A 133 1.77 20.77 -3.71
N SER A 134 2.16 20.90 -2.44
CA SER A 134 1.24 20.85 -1.29
C SER A 134 0.05 21.82 -1.46
N GLY A 135 -1.14 21.34 -1.09
CA GLY A 135 -2.42 22.01 -1.37
C GLY A 135 -3.08 21.60 -2.69
N THR A 136 -2.41 20.80 -3.54
CA THR A 136 -2.96 20.24 -4.77
C THR A 136 -3.58 18.86 -4.54
N ILE A 137 -4.68 18.54 -5.24
CA ILE A 137 -5.26 17.19 -5.30
C ILE A 137 -5.28 16.75 -6.77
N GLY A 138 -4.56 15.68 -7.09
CA GLY A 138 -4.58 15.04 -8.42
C GLY A 138 -5.55 13.85 -8.47
N THR A 139 -6.31 13.73 -9.56
CA THR A 139 -7.17 12.56 -9.83
C THR A 139 -7.41 12.40 -11.33
N ARG A 140 -7.88 11.22 -11.77
CA ARG A 140 -8.39 11.00 -13.13
C ARG A 140 -9.55 10.01 -13.14
N PRO A 141 -10.48 10.07 -14.11
CA PRO A 141 -11.38 8.97 -14.41
C PRO A 141 -10.61 7.80 -15.03
N GLY A 142 -11.01 6.57 -14.72
CA GLY A 142 -10.30 5.36 -15.16
C GLY A 142 -8.89 5.24 -14.56
N THR A 143 -8.03 4.43 -15.18
CA THR A 143 -6.68 4.13 -14.67
C THR A 143 -6.77 3.51 -13.27
N ILE A 144 -6.16 4.05 -12.20
CA ILE A 144 -5.28 5.25 -12.12
C ILE A 144 -3.80 4.86 -12.04
N MET A 145 -3.47 3.73 -11.41
CA MET A 145 -2.11 3.22 -11.22
C MET A 145 -1.85 2.02 -12.13
N ALA A 146 -0.59 1.63 -12.31
CA ALA A 146 -0.25 0.41 -13.03
C ALA A 146 -0.54 -0.83 -12.17
N GLY A 147 -0.89 -1.95 -12.82
CA GLY A 147 -0.87 -3.25 -12.16
C GLY A 147 0.59 -3.74 -12.03
N SER A 148 0.91 -4.38 -10.89
CA SER A 148 2.24 -4.92 -10.61
C SER A 148 2.19 -6.43 -10.36
N ALA A 149 3.30 -7.10 -10.62
CA ALA A 149 3.54 -8.50 -10.29
C ALA A 149 5.04 -8.71 -10.05
N ALA A 150 5.40 -9.58 -9.10
CA ALA A 150 6.77 -10.01 -8.86
C ALA A 150 7.05 -11.33 -9.60
N PHE A 151 8.32 -11.57 -9.91
CA PHE A 151 8.81 -12.83 -10.48
C PHE A 151 10.17 -13.17 -9.88
N GLU A 152 10.51 -14.46 -9.88
CA GLU A 152 11.82 -14.99 -9.48
C GLU A 152 12.31 -15.93 -10.57
N ILE A 153 13.61 -15.89 -10.88
CA ILE A 153 14.24 -16.77 -11.89
C ILE A 153 15.50 -17.39 -11.27
N THR A 154 15.45 -18.69 -11.02
CA THR A 154 16.62 -19.45 -10.54
C THR A 154 17.38 -20.05 -11.72
N THR A 155 18.57 -19.54 -12.03
CA THR A 155 19.47 -20.16 -13.01
C THR A 155 20.34 -21.23 -12.36
N THR A 156 20.16 -22.49 -12.77
CA THR A 156 20.99 -23.62 -12.32
C THR A 156 21.87 -24.14 -13.46
N ALA A 157 23.17 -24.20 -13.21
CA ALA A 157 24.13 -24.79 -14.14
C ALA A 157 24.46 -26.23 -13.74
N ARG A 158 24.78 -27.07 -14.72
CA ARG A 158 25.36 -28.40 -14.52
C ARG A 158 26.70 -28.43 -15.28
N THR A 159 27.70 -29.11 -14.72
CA THR A 159 29.10 -29.12 -15.23
C THR A 159 29.76 -27.73 -15.19
N ALA A 160 30.86 -27.52 -15.94
CA ALA A 160 31.65 -26.28 -15.94
C ALA A 160 30.98 -25.06 -16.62
N ALA A 161 29.65 -25.00 -16.64
CA ALA A 161 28.89 -23.87 -17.14
C ALA A 161 28.69 -22.80 -16.05
N ASP A 162 28.83 -21.53 -16.42
CA ASP A 162 28.73 -20.40 -15.49
C ASP A 162 27.27 -19.94 -15.33
N ALA A 163 26.69 -20.23 -14.16
CA ALA A 163 25.33 -19.81 -13.81
C ALA A 163 25.18 -18.29 -13.69
N VAL A 164 26.23 -17.56 -13.31
CA VAL A 164 26.23 -16.10 -13.20
C VAL A 164 26.19 -15.47 -14.60
N ALA A 165 26.99 -15.99 -15.54
CA ALA A 165 26.96 -15.55 -16.93
C ALA A 165 25.59 -15.82 -17.59
N CYS A 166 25.00 -17.01 -17.34
CA CYS A 166 23.63 -17.32 -17.80
C CYS A 166 22.59 -16.38 -17.18
N GLY A 167 22.65 -16.11 -15.88
CA GLY A 167 21.74 -15.19 -15.20
C GLY A 167 21.86 -13.76 -15.73
N ALA A 168 23.08 -13.26 -15.92
CA ALA A 168 23.32 -11.92 -16.47
C ALA A 168 22.73 -11.78 -17.89
N ALA A 169 22.85 -12.81 -18.73
CA ALA A 169 22.21 -12.83 -20.05
C ALA A 169 20.67 -12.75 -19.96
N VAL A 170 20.05 -13.45 -18.99
CA VAL A 170 18.59 -13.33 -18.74
C VAL A 170 18.22 -11.90 -18.33
N VAL A 171 18.99 -11.25 -17.47
CA VAL A 171 18.73 -9.85 -17.04
C VAL A 171 18.81 -8.86 -18.21
N VAL A 172 19.69 -9.08 -19.17
CA VAL A 172 19.73 -8.28 -20.41
C VAL A 172 18.52 -8.59 -21.31
N GLU A 173 18.15 -9.85 -21.47
CA GLU A 173 17.03 -10.24 -22.33
C GLU A 173 15.65 -9.88 -21.78
N THR A 174 15.47 -9.74 -20.46
CA THR A 174 14.19 -9.25 -19.90
C THR A 174 13.84 -7.83 -20.37
N GLN A 175 14.84 -7.01 -20.72
CA GLN A 175 14.62 -5.67 -21.27
C GLN A 175 13.90 -5.72 -22.64
N SER A 176 14.03 -6.84 -23.37
CA SER A 176 13.32 -7.05 -24.64
C SER A 176 11.79 -7.13 -24.48
N VAL A 177 11.28 -7.47 -23.28
CA VAL A 177 9.83 -7.56 -23.02
C VAL A 177 9.19 -6.19 -23.22
N VAL A 178 9.72 -5.15 -22.57
CA VAL A 178 9.24 -3.77 -22.73
C VAL A 178 9.63 -3.22 -24.11
N ALA A 179 10.90 -3.40 -24.52
CA ALA A 179 11.42 -2.74 -25.72
C ALA A 179 10.92 -3.34 -27.06
N ARG A 180 10.42 -4.58 -27.08
CA ARG A 180 10.09 -5.31 -28.32
C ARG A 180 8.78 -6.13 -28.29
N ARG A 181 8.20 -6.41 -27.12
CA ARG A 181 7.02 -7.30 -27.00
C ARG A 181 5.77 -6.64 -26.43
N ALA A 182 5.92 -5.57 -25.65
CA ALA A 182 4.81 -4.73 -25.22
C ALA A 182 4.27 -3.90 -26.39
N ASP A 183 2.98 -3.52 -26.31
CA ASP A 183 2.42 -2.47 -27.17
C ASP A 183 3.17 -1.15 -26.90
N PRO A 184 3.75 -0.48 -27.92
CA PRO A 184 4.48 0.77 -27.72
C PRO A 184 3.62 1.93 -27.21
N LEU A 185 2.28 1.80 -27.22
CA LEU A 185 1.35 2.77 -26.62
C LEU A 185 0.97 2.41 -25.17
N ALA A 186 1.34 1.22 -24.68
CA ALA A 186 1.07 0.80 -23.31
C ALA A 186 2.21 1.16 -22.36
N SER A 187 1.85 1.61 -21.14
CA SER A 187 2.82 1.77 -20.05
C SER A 187 3.23 0.40 -19.52
N ALA A 188 4.47 -0.01 -19.77
CA ALA A 188 5.05 -1.26 -19.28
C ALA A 188 6.44 -1.01 -18.68
N LEU A 189 6.76 -1.73 -17.60
CA LEU A 189 8.05 -1.70 -16.91
C LEU A 189 8.41 -3.12 -16.46
N VAL A 190 9.69 -3.47 -16.57
CA VAL A 190 10.26 -4.68 -15.99
C VAL A 190 11.55 -4.27 -15.29
N THR A 191 11.68 -4.60 -14.00
CA THR A 191 12.85 -4.28 -13.18
C THR A 191 13.36 -5.57 -12.54
N VAL A 192 14.67 -5.81 -12.62
CA VAL A 192 15.36 -6.83 -11.82
C VAL A 192 16.01 -6.10 -10.65
N THR A 193 15.46 -6.25 -9.45
CA THR A 193 15.87 -5.51 -8.24
C THR A 193 16.96 -6.20 -7.43
N ALA A 194 17.11 -7.52 -7.58
CA ALA A 194 18.13 -8.32 -6.93
C ALA A 194 18.75 -9.30 -7.94
N PHE A 195 20.05 -9.55 -7.80
CA PHE A 195 20.77 -10.62 -8.48
C PHE A 195 21.71 -11.26 -7.47
N GLU A 196 21.36 -12.47 -7.04
CA GLU A 196 22.09 -13.20 -6.00
C GLU A 196 22.75 -14.43 -6.60
N SER A 197 23.98 -14.72 -6.16
CA SER A 197 24.68 -15.95 -6.47
C SER A 197 25.28 -16.53 -5.20
N SER A 198 24.87 -17.74 -4.84
CA SER A 198 25.58 -18.53 -3.85
C SER A 198 26.85 -19.10 -4.50
N GLY A 199 28.00 -18.67 -4.01
CA GLY A 199 29.24 -19.40 -4.24
C GLY A 199 29.08 -20.78 -3.62
N GLY A 200 29.14 -21.84 -4.42
CA GLY A 200 29.25 -23.18 -3.88
C GLY A 200 30.59 -23.33 -3.19
N GLU A 201 30.61 -23.32 -1.85
CA GLU A 201 31.69 -23.97 -1.13
C GLU A 201 31.65 -25.45 -1.53
N GLY A 202 32.59 -25.86 -2.37
CA GLY A 202 32.68 -27.23 -2.82
C GLY A 202 33.05 -28.11 -1.65
N GLU A 203 32.15 -29.02 -1.26
CA GLU A 203 32.54 -30.21 -0.50
C GLU A 203 33.54 -31.01 -1.35
N GLY A 204 34.80 -31.03 -0.91
CA GLY A 204 35.93 -31.72 -1.56
C GLY A 204 36.93 -32.21 -0.51
#